data_AF-A0A6G1SK33-F1
#
_entry.id   AF-A0A6G1SK33-F1
#
_cell.length_a   1.000
_cell.length_b   1.000
_cell.length_c   1.000
_cell.angle_alpha   90.00
_cell.angle_beta   90.00
_cell.angle_gamma   90.00
#
_symmetry.space_group_name_H-M   'P 1'
#
loop_
_entity.id
_entity.type
_entity.pdbx_description
1 polymer ?
#
loop_
_entity_poly.entity_id
_entity_poly.type
_entity_poly.pdbx_seq_one_letter_code
_entity_poly.pdbx_strand_id
1 'polypeptide(L)'
;IKMLGKQDKGFVLFVEGGRIDHGHHDDQAHYALDETQQFSEAVQKAADMTKEEDTLIVVTSDHAHTMSMAGYAARGNDVFQFAGTSKMDNMKYTTLSYA
;
A
#
# COMPACT_ATOMS: atom_id res chain seq x y z
N ILE A 1 -11.22 2.19 17.62
CA ILE A 1 -12.66 2.39 17.35
C ILE A 1 -13.55 1.99 18.53
N LYS A 2 -13.64 0.72 18.96
CA LYS A 2 -14.56 0.30 20.07
C LYS A 2 -14.49 1.15 21.35
N MET A 3 -13.30 1.61 21.73
CA MET A 3 -13.11 2.47 22.91
C MET A 3 -13.56 3.91 22.63
N LEU A 4 -13.07 4.50 21.53
CA LEU A 4 -13.35 5.88 21.13
C LEU A 4 -14.84 6.11 20.76
N GLY A 5 -15.48 5.11 20.14
CA GLY A 5 -16.88 5.18 19.73
C GLY A 5 -17.89 5.15 20.89
N LYS A 6 -17.43 5.06 22.14
CA LYS A 6 -18.27 5.26 23.33
C LYS A 6 -18.50 6.74 23.66
N GLN A 7 -17.83 7.66 22.97
CA GLN A 7 -17.95 9.11 23.21
C GLN A 7 -19.12 9.69 22.42
N ASP A 8 -20.05 10.33 23.12
CA ASP A 8 -21.28 10.89 22.51
C ASP A 8 -21.01 12.04 21.53
N LYS A 9 -19.84 12.70 21.63
CA LYS A 9 -19.43 13.81 20.76
C LYS A 9 -18.63 13.37 19.52
N GLY A 10 -18.51 12.06 19.29
CA GLY A 10 -17.64 11.50 18.26
C GLY A 10 -16.16 11.49 18.65
N PHE A 11 -15.29 11.20 17.68
CA PHE A 11 -13.85 11.10 17.90
C PHE A 11 -13.05 11.44 16.64
N VAL A 12 -11.76 11.73 16.83
CA VAL A 12 -10.75 11.70 15.76
C VAL A 12 -9.85 10.48 16.02
N LEU A 13 -9.56 9.74 14.97
CA LEU A 13 -8.64 8.60 15.00
C LEU A 13 -7.66 8.72 13.85
N PHE A 14 -6.38 8.70 14.17
CA PHE A 14 -5.29 8.59 13.20
C PHE A 14 -4.78 7.14 13.18
N VAL A 15 -4.64 6.58 11.98
CA VAL A 15 -4.11 5.23 11.76
C VAL A 15 -3.07 5.33 10.66
N GLU A 16 -1.88 4.78 10.90
CA GLU A 16 -0.73 4.90 10.01
C GLU A 16 -0.20 3.52 9.63
N GLY A 17 -0.12 3.25 8.33
CA GLY A 17 0.61 2.11 7.76
C GLY A 17 2.10 2.41 7.63
N GLY A 18 2.75 2.81 8.73
CA GLY A 18 4.04 3.51 8.66
C GLY A 18 5.23 2.69 8.14
N ARG A 19 5.13 1.36 8.08
CA ARG A 19 6.23 0.51 7.57
C ARG A 19 6.20 0.30 6.05
N ILE A 20 5.19 0.82 5.36
CA ILE A 20 5.20 0.91 3.88
C ILE A 20 6.41 1.74 3.44
N ASP A 21 6.62 2.89 4.08
CA ASP A 21 7.76 3.80 3.87
C ASP A 21 9.09 3.09 4.10
N HIS A 22 9.27 2.44 5.25
CA HIS A 22 10.48 1.66 5.53
C HIS A 22 10.77 0.58 4.49
N GLY A 23 9.73 -0.14 4.02
CA GLY A 23 9.89 -1.14 2.97
C GLY A 23 10.36 -0.55 1.65
N HIS A 24 9.92 0.66 1.30
CA HIS A 24 10.43 1.36 0.12
C HIS A 24 11.82 1.94 0.30
N HIS A 25 12.18 2.42 1.50
CA HIS A 25 13.54 2.87 1.80
C HIS A 25 14.60 1.77 1.69
N ASP A 26 14.22 0.52 1.97
CA ASP A 26 15.09 -0.65 1.87
C ASP A 26 15.03 -1.34 0.49
N ASP A 27 14.35 -0.75 -0.51
CA ASP A 27 14.05 -1.35 -1.82
C ASP A 27 13.30 -2.71 -1.74
N GLN A 28 12.63 -2.99 -0.63
CA GLN A 28 11.91 -4.23 -0.35
C GLN A 28 10.44 -4.13 -0.76
N ALA A 29 10.18 -4.16 -2.08
CA ALA A 29 8.83 -4.01 -2.62
C ALA A 29 7.83 -5.05 -2.08
N HIS A 30 8.24 -6.30 -1.83
CA HIS A 30 7.39 -7.30 -1.17
C HIS A 30 6.91 -6.80 0.19
N TYR A 31 7.84 -6.33 1.02
CA TYR A 31 7.52 -5.90 2.37
C TYR A 31 6.63 -4.65 2.38
N ALA A 32 6.93 -3.68 1.52
CA ALA A 32 6.10 -2.48 1.39
C ALA A 32 4.66 -2.78 0.92
N LEU A 33 4.48 -3.70 -0.04
CA LEU A 33 3.17 -4.08 -0.53
C LEU A 33 2.39 -4.95 0.47
N ASP A 34 3.06 -5.80 1.25
CA ASP A 34 2.43 -6.54 2.35
C ASP A 34 1.92 -5.58 3.44
N GLU A 35 2.73 -4.59 3.84
CA GLU A 35 2.29 -3.55 4.79
C GLU A 35 1.15 -2.70 4.21
N THR A 36 1.16 -2.43 2.89
CA THR A 36 0.06 -1.74 2.19
C THR A 36 -1.23 -2.56 2.24
N GLN A 37 -1.14 -3.88 2.07
CA GLN A 37 -2.29 -4.77 2.22
C GLN A 37 -2.83 -4.73 3.65
N GLN A 38 -1.97 -4.79 4.66
CA GLN A 38 -2.38 -4.71 6.07
C GLN A 38 -3.04 -3.35 6.41
N PHE A 39 -2.54 -2.25 5.83
CA PHE A 39 -3.17 -0.95 5.97
C PHE A 39 -4.55 -0.91 5.29
N SER A 40 -4.69 -1.51 4.10
CA SER A 40 -5.98 -1.65 3.42
C SER A 40 -6.99 -2.47 4.24
N GLU A 41 -6.55 -3.57 4.86
CA GLU A 41 -7.37 -4.37 5.77
C GLU A 41 -7.80 -3.56 7.00
N ALA A 42 -6.95 -2.69 7.54
CA ALA A 42 -7.30 -1.79 8.63
C ALA A 42 -8.33 -0.73 8.23
N VAL A 43 -8.25 -0.18 7.01
CA VAL A 43 -9.27 0.73 6.44
C VAL A 43 -10.60 0.02 6.29
N GLN A 44 -10.62 -1.18 5.71
CA GLN A 44 -11.84 -1.97 5.59
C GLN A 44 -12.43 -2.27 6.97
N LYS A 45 -11.58 -2.62 7.94
CA LYS A 45 -12.03 -2.88 9.30
C LYS A 45 -12.63 -1.65 9.97
N ALA A 46 -12.10 -0.45 9.68
CA ALA A 46 -12.67 0.79 10.15
C ALA A 46 -14.05 1.03 9.55
N ALA A 47 -14.17 0.89 8.23
CA ALA A 47 -15.46 1.02 7.51
C ALA A 47 -16.53 0.06 8.07
N ASP A 48 -16.17 -1.21 8.30
CA ASP A 48 -17.08 -2.21 8.89
C ASP A 48 -17.53 -1.88 10.33
N MET A 49 -16.77 -1.05 11.04
CA MET A 49 -16.99 -0.71 12.44
C MET A 49 -17.64 0.67 12.63
N THR A 50 -17.88 1.41 11.55
CA THR A 50 -18.44 2.76 11.55
C THR A 50 -19.62 2.85 10.58
N LYS A 51 -20.32 3.99 10.57
CA LYS A 51 -21.43 4.24 9.64
C LYS A 51 -21.07 5.39 8.73
N GLU A 52 -21.28 5.24 7.42
CA GLU A 52 -20.89 6.26 6.44
C GLU A 52 -21.68 7.56 6.63
N GLU A 53 -22.89 7.49 7.18
CA GLU A 53 -23.74 8.67 7.42
C GLU A 53 -23.20 9.63 8.48
N ASP A 54 -22.34 9.15 9.39
CA ASP A 54 -21.80 9.93 10.52
C ASP A 54 -20.27 9.90 10.64
N THR A 55 -19.59 9.17 9.77
CA THR A 55 -18.14 8.97 9.82
C THR A 55 -17.49 9.31 8.47
N LEU A 56 -16.60 10.30 8.47
CA LEU A 56 -15.71 10.58 7.34
C LEU A 56 -14.40 9.79 7.50
N ILE A 57 -14.10 8.92 6.54
CA ILE A 57 -12.80 8.23 6.44
C ILE A 57 -12.03 8.85 5.27
N VAL A 58 -10.81 9.34 5.56
CA VAL A 58 -9.88 9.85 4.56
C VAL A 58 -8.65 8.96 4.55
N VAL A 59 -8.28 8.48 3.37
CA VAL A 59 -7.06 7.69 3.13
C VAL A 59 -6.15 8.50 2.21
N THR A 60 -4.89 8.67 2.61
CA THR A 60 -3.90 9.43 1.85
C THR A 60 -2.51 8.87 2.13
N SER A 61 -1.55 9.24 1.28
CA SER A 61 -0.12 9.23 1.62
C SER A 61 0.32 10.64 2.01
N ASP A 62 1.40 10.74 2.77
CA ASP A 62 2.14 11.97 3.02
C ASP A 62 3.11 12.30 1.86
N HIS A 63 3.75 11.27 1.27
CA HIS A 63 4.54 11.36 0.06
C HIS A 63 4.60 10.03 -0.72
N ALA A 64 5.22 10.06 -1.89
CA ALA A 64 5.50 8.87 -2.70
C ALA A 64 6.97 8.41 -2.52
N HIS A 65 7.32 7.31 -3.21
CA HIS A 65 8.68 6.81 -3.36
C HIS A 65 9.02 6.65 -4.85
N THR A 66 10.28 6.37 -5.16
CA THR A 66 10.75 6.18 -6.55
C THR A 66 10.45 4.81 -7.13
N MET A 67 9.62 4.01 -6.44
CA MET A 67 9.14 2.74 -6.94
C MET A 67 8.33 2.94 -8.23
N SER A 68 8.61 2.13 -9.23
CA SER A 68 7.94 2.14 -10.52
C SER A 68 7.51 0.72 -10.91
N MET A 69 6.37 0.63 -11.59
CA MET A 69 5.94 -0.58 -12.28
C MET A 69 6.38 -0.49 -13.74
N ALA A 70 7.30 -1.36 -14.14
CA ALA A 70 7.96 -1.34 -15.44
C ALA A 70 7.61 -2.55 -16.31
N GLY A 71 7.91 -2.40 -17.61
CA GLY A 71 7.74 -3.44 -18.61
C GLY A 71 6.30 -3.66 -19.05
N TYR A 72 6.08 -4.77 -19.77
CA TYR A 72 4.80 -5.14 -20.36
C TYR A 72 4.41 -6.56 -19.92
N ALA A 73 4.43 -6.81 -18.61
CA ALA A 73 4.04 -8.09 -18.04
C ALA A 73 2.60 -8.44 -18.43
N ALA A 74 2.35 -9.71 -18.76
CA ALA A 74 1.00 -10.16 -19.09
C ALA A 74 0.06 -10.06 -17.88
N ARG A 75 -1.24 -9.89 -18.12
CA ARG A 75 -2.25 -9.87 -17.05
C ARG A 75 -2.20 -11.18 -16.25
N GLY A 76 -2.19 -11.06 -14.93
CA GLY A 76 -2.10 -12.20 -14.01
C GLY A 76 -0.68 -12.67 -13.72
N ASN A 77 0.34 -12.03 -14.31
CA ASN A 77 1.72 -12.22 -13.86
C ASN A 77 1.86 -11.71 -12.42
N ASP A 78 2.61 -12.45 -11.62
CA ASP A 78 2.98 -12.03 -10.27
C ASP A 78 3.82 -10.75 -10.35
N VAL A 79 3.41 -9.72 -9.59
CA VAL A 79 4.01 -8.39 -9.60
C VAL A 79 5.47 -8.40 -9.13
N PHE A 80 5.88 -9.45 -8.42
CA PHE A 80 7.26 -9.60 -7.95
C PHE A 80 8.17 -10.36 -8.92
N GLN A 81 7.64 -10.82 -10.04
CA GLN A 81 8.39 -11.56 -11.04
C GLN A 81 9.00 -10.63 -12.10
N PHE A 82 9.69 -11.24 -13.06
CA PHE A 82 10.26 -10.55 -14.21
C PHE A 82 9.18 -10.07 -15.18
N ALA A 83 9.32 -8.83 -15.66
CA ALA A 83 8.47 -8.28 -16.72
C ALA A 83 8.97 -8.66 -18.13
N GLY A 84 10.24 -9.02 -18.27
CA GLY A 84 10.81 -9.46 -19.53
C GLY A 84 12.34 -9.54 -19.52
N THR A 85 12.92 -9.58 -20.72
CA THR A 85 14.37 -9.53 -20.96
C THR A 85 14.71 -8.25 -21.70
N SER A 86 15.72 -7.53 -21.22
CA SER A 86 16.24 -6.30 -21.83
C SER A 86 16.92 -6.62 -23.17
N LYS A 87 16.68 -5.77 -24.17
CA LYS A 87 17.31 -5.89 -25.50
C LYS A 87 18.75 -5.35 -25.53
N MET A 88 19.18 -4.62 -24.50
CA MET A 88 20.49 -3.96 -24.47
C MET A 88 21.58 -4.90 -23.93
N ASP A 89 21.28 -5.64 -22.87
CA ASP A 89 22.22 -6.49 -22.13
C ASP A 89 21.77 -7.96 -22.05
N ASN A 90 20.61 -8.30 -22.61
CA ASN A 90 20.02 -9.64 -22.59
C ASN A 90 19.76 -10.19 -21.17
N MET A 91 19.64 -9.31 -20.17
CA MET A 91 19.31 -9.69 -18.79
C MET A 91 17.81 -9.55 -18.50
N LYS A 92 17.30 -10.36 -17.56
CA LYS A 92 15.91 -10.21 -17.09
C LYS A 92 15.79 -8.97 -16.21
N TYR A 93 14.65 -8.30 -16.28
CA TYR A 93 14.31 -7.18 -15.40
C TYR A 93 12.96 -7.41 -14.72
N THR A 94 12.83 -6.92 -13.49
CA THR A 94 11.64 -7.09 -12.63
C THR A 94 10.50 -6.17 -13.06
N THR A 95 9.27 -6.54 -12.72
CA THR A 95 8.11 -5.66 -12.86
C THR A 95 8.18 -4.46 -11.91
N LEU A 96 8.69 -4.63 -10.69
CA LEU A 96 8.91 -3.54 -9.75
C LEU A 96 10.40 -3.16 -9.72
N SER A 97 10.68 -1.86 -9.79
CA SER A 97 12.03 -1.30 -9.68
C SER A 97 12.04 0.04 -8.98
N TYR A 98 13.16 0.41 -8.40
CA TYR A 98 13.44 1.72 -7.82
C TYR A 98 14.48 2.44 -8.67
N ALA A 99 14.35 3.75 -8.86
CA ALA A 99 15.21 4.56 -9.73
C ALA A 99 15.50 5.95 -9.16
#